data_AF-A0A7H8XQR8-F1
#
_entry.id   AF-A0A7H8XQR8-F1
#
_cell.length_a   1.000
_cell.length_b   1.000
_cell.length_c   1.000
_cell.angle_alpha   90.00
_cell.angle_beta   90.00
_cell.angle_gamma   90.00
#
_symmetry.space_group_name_H-M   'P 1'
#
loop_
_entity.id
_entity.type
_entity.pdbx_description
1 polymer ?
#
loop_
_entity_poly.entity_id
_entity_poly.type
_entity_poly.pdbx_seq_one_letter_code
_entity_poly.pdbx_strand_id
1 'polypeptide(L)'
;MTAVRDDGCESLTNRPERLGECLRRFREHAGLSLSGLARKVNYSRGYLSKVETGRAPGNVQLAQRCDEALGTGGVLARLAQARDARPSRGAASADRTWDTSTGWQRQPRPDEPTTDHRPDAPLTRGELPIPSATAVAFMLALDEAHNALRAVARADLPPSARHDAANETLHNARVYAIRERLLVLGAAPLVAAAEVAFLRLIAIRDAIRAGARLDGADYHRVYHPFAEGLWAFRMALRADLGQSPLTPEELGRADWSDRERCRDCGERYRPSA
;
A
#
# COMPACT_ATOMS: atom_id res chain seq x y z
N MET A 1 7.29 2.07 -55.40
CA MET A 1 8.53 2.84 -55.64
C MET A 1 8.24 4.29 -55.27
N THR A 2 8.59 4.66 -54.04
CA THR A 2 9.68 5.60 -53.67
C THR A 2 9.25 7.06 -53.86
N ALA A 3 9.47 8.00 -52.96
CA ALA A 3 10.09 8.04 -51.64
C ALA A 3 9.62 9.36 -50.98
N VAL A 4 9.49 9.40 -49.65
CA VAL A 4 9.60 10.67 -48.92
C VAL A 4 10.89 10.56 -48.12
N ARG A 5 11.78 11.50 -48.42
CA ARG A 5 13.14 11.60 -47.89
C ARG A 5 13.14 12.12 -46.46
N ASP A 6 13.99 11.49 -45.67
CA ASP A 6 14.72 12.07 -44.55
C ASP A 6 15.33 13.43 -44.93
N ASP A 7 15.18 14.41 -44.04
CA ASP A 7 16.15 15.49 -43.83
C ASP A 7 16.02 16.00 -42.37
N GLY A 8 16.73 15.31 -41.47
CA GLY A 8 17.75 15.91 -40.60
C GLY A 8 17.34 17.02 -39.61
N CYS A 9 17.09 16.62 -38.36
CA CYS A 9 17.70 17.27 -37.20
C CYS A 9 17.86 16.24 -36.06
N GLU A 10 19.06 15.66 -36.00
CA GLU A 10 19.49 14.74 -34.95
C GLU A 10 19.67 15.46 -33.61
N SER A 11 19.26 14.73 -32.56
CA SER A 11 19.68 14.85 -31.15
C SER A 11 19.19 16.06 -30.35
N LEU A 12 18.07 15.87 -29.63
CA LEU A 12 17.86 16.49 -28.31
C LEU A 12 17.34 15.45 -27.30
N THR A 13 18.31 14.77 -26.68
CA THR A 13 18.19 13.92 -25.48
C THR A 13 17.41 12.61 -25.62
N ASN A 14 18.16 11.51 -25.78
CA ASN A 14 17.76 10.15 -25.38
C ASN A 14 17.54 10.09 -23.85
N ARG A 15 16.56 10.84 -23.34
CA ARG A 15 16.01 10.67 -22.01
C ARG A 15 14.84 9.71 -22.14
N PRO A 16 14.75 8.66 -21.30
CA PRO A 16 13.57 7.79 -21.30
C PRO A 16 12.33 8.66 -21.09
N GLU A 17 11.40 8.58 -22.04
CA GLU A 17 10.16 9.36 -22.02
C GLU A 17 9.43 9.14 -20.69
N ARG A 18 9.13 10.23 -19.98
CA ARG A 18 8.57 10.12 -18.64
C ARG A 18 7.07 9.88 -18.74
N LEU A 19 6.54 9.02 -17.86
CA LEU A 19 5.12 8.69 -17.78
C LEU A 19 4.21 9.92 -17.85
N GLY A 20 4.55 11.00 -17.12
CA GLY A 20 3.77 12.23 -17.09
C GLY A 20 3.71 12.98 -18.43
N GLU A 21 4.83 13.05 -19.14
CA GLU A 21 4.93 13.71 -20.45
C GLU A 21 4.13 12.93 -21.49
N CYS A 22 4.27 11.61 -21.47
CA CYS A 22 3.58 10.70 -22.37
C CYS A 22 2.05 10.75 -22.13
N LEU A 23 1.62 10.73 -20.86
CA LEU A 23 0.21 10.87 -20.45
C LEU A 23 -0.41 12.19 -20.93
N ARG A 24 0.31 13.30 -20.73
CA ARG A 24 -0.14 14.63 -21.17
C ARG A 24 -0.35 14.67 -22.69
N ARG A 25 0.60 14.13 -23.46
CA ARG A 25 0.52 14.09 -24.93
C ARG A 25 -0.70 13.30 -25.41
N PHE A 26 -0.93 12.10 -24.87
CA PHE A 26 -2.08 11.29 -25.27
C PHE A 26 -3.41 11.89 -24.84
N ARG A 27 -3.46 12.54 -23.66
CA ARG A 27 -4.65 13.27 -23.21
C ARG A 27 -4.99 14.42 -24.17
N GLU A 28 -3.99 15.22 -24.55
CA GLU A 28 -4.16 16.35 -25.47
C GLU A 28 -4.57 15.87 -26.88
N HIS A 29 -3.98 14.79 -27.38
CA HIS A 29 -4.36 14.19 -28.66
C HIS A 29 -5.80 13.63 -28.65
N ALA A 30 -6.25 13.09 -27.52
CA ALA A 30 -7.63 12.65 -27.31
C ALA A 30 -8.62 13.82 -27.09
N GLY A 31 -8.18 15.08 -27.13
CA GLY A 31 -9.02 16.26 -26.91
C GLY A 31 -9.61 16.36 -25.49
N LEU A 32 -9.04 15.62 -24.53
CA LEU A 32 -9.56 15.56 -23.17
C LEU A 32 -8.94 16.65 -22.29
N SER A 33 -9.81 17.40 -21.59
CA SER A 33 -9.34 18.21 -20.48
C SER A 33 -8.84 17.31 -19.34
N LEU A 34 -7.96 17.84 -18.49
CA LEU A 34 -7.47 17.11 -17.32
C LEU A 34 -8.61 16.64 -16.41
N SER A 35 -9.65 17.47 -16.25
CA SER A 35 -10.89 17.12 -15.53
C SER A 35 -11.73 16.06 -16.25
N GLY A 36 -11.69 16.03 -17.59
CA GLY A 36 -12.34 15.02 -18.41
C GLY A 36 -11.68 13.65 -18.24
N LEU A 37 -10.35 13.61 -18.27
CA LEU A 37 -9.60 12.39 -18.02
C LEU A 37 -9.80 11.91 -16.57
N ALA A 38 -9.73 12.80 -15.59
CA ALA A 38 -9.97 12.52 -14.16
C ALA A 38 -11.27 11.74 -13.93
N ARG A 39 -12.37 12.20 -14.53
CA ARG A 39 -13.68 11.53 -14.45
C ARG A 39 -13.66 10.15 -15.12
N LYS A 40 -13.02 10.02 -16.28
CA LYS A 40 -12.94 8.73 -17.02
C LYS A 40 -12.12 7.67 -16.28
N VAL A 41 -10.99 8.04 -15.67
CA VAL A 41 -10.11 7.08 -14.98
C VAL A 41 -10.40 6.93 -13.49
N ASN A 42 -11.40 7.68 -12.98
CA ASN A 42 -11.78 7.76 -11.57
C ASN A 42 -10.61 8.13 -10.65
N TYR A 43 -9.87 9.18 -11.03
CA TYR A 43 -8.79 9.78 -10.24
C TYR A 43 -9.03 11.28 -10.06
N SER A 44 -8.44 11.88 -9.03
CA SER A 44 -8.56 13.32 -8.83
C SER A 44 -7.79 14.10 -9.89
N ARG A 45 -8.34 15.24 -10.32
CA ARG A 45 -7.68 16.18 -11.24
C ARG A 45 -6.32 16.63 -10.70
N GLY A 46 -6.25 16.89 -9.38
CA GLY A 46 -5.01 17.30 -8.72
C GLY A 46 -3.92 16.24 -8.79
N TYR A 47 -4.27 14.97 -8.60
CA TYR A 47 -3.32 13.87 -8.73
C TYR A 47 -2.83 13.71 -10.19
N LEU A 48 -3.73 13.76 -11.17
CA LEU A 48 -3.33 13.72 -12.59
C LEU A 48 -2.42 14.89 -12.98
N SER A 49 -2.67 16.09 -12.45
CA SER A 49 -1.81 17.26 -12.69
C SER A 49 -0.40 17.05 -12.14
N LYS A 50 -0.28 16.50 -10.93
CA LYS A 50 1.02 16.16 -10.32
C LYS A 50 1.75 15.09 -11.14
N VAL A 51 1.04 14.11 -11.67
CA VAL A 51 1.63 13.06 -12.52
C VAL A 51 2.12 13.63 -13.85
N GLU A 52 1.31 14.43 -14.56
CA GLU A 52 1.70 15.05 -15.83
C GLU A 52 2.88 16.02 -15.70
N THR A 53 3.02 16.68 -14.54
CA THR A 53 4.13 17.59 -14.25
C THR A 53 5.36 16.90 -13.65
N GLY A 54 5.31 15.58 -13.46
CA GLY A 54 6.39 14.80 -12.87
C GLY A 54 6.61 15.04 -11.36
N ARG A 55 5.69 15.76 -10.70
CA ARG A 55 5.69 16.01 -9.24
C ARG A 55 5.15 14.82 -8.45
N ALA A 56 4.39 13.94 -9.10
CA ALA A 56 4.01 12.64 -8.58
C ALA A 56 4.48 11.55 -9.55
N PRO A 57 4.92 10.39 -9.04
CA PRO A 57 5.39 9.32 -9.89
C PRO A 57 4.29 8.77 -10.80
N GLY A 58 3.04 8.67 -10.35
CA GLY A 58 2.00 7.93 -11.06
C GLY A 58 2.25 6.42 -10.95
N ASN A 59 1.22 5.67 -10.56
CA ASN A 59 1.32 4.24 -10.30
C ASN A 59 0.96 3.43 -11.56
N VAL A 60 1.32 2.13 -11.59
CA VAL A 60 1.04 1.24 -12.74
C VAL A 60 -0.47 1.10 -13.02
N GLN A 61 -1.31 1.09 -11.98
CA GLN A 61 -2.77 0.97 -12.13
C GLN A 61 -3.41 2.21 -12.78
N LEU A 62 -2.96 3.41 -12.44
CA LEU A 62 -3.32 4.66 -13.09
C LEU A 62 -2.93 4.58 -14.57
N ALA A 63 -1.70 4.17 -14.84
CA ALA A 63 -1.19 4.07 -16.20
C ALA A 63 -2.00 3.10 -17.05
N GLN A 64 -2.40 1.93 -16.51
CA GLN A 64 -3.30 0.98 -17.15
C GLN A 64 -4.69 1.56 -17.44
N ARG A 65 -5.31 2.24 -16.46
CA ARG A 65 -6.62 2.90 -16.69
C ARG A 65 -6.54 4.03 -17.69
N CYS A 66 -5.43 4.76 -17.73
CA CYS A 66 -5.18 5.75 -18.76
C CYS A 66 -4.97 5.09 -20.13
N ASP A 67 -4.30 3.94 -20.20
CA ASP A 67 -4.15 3.17 -21.43
C ASP A 67 -5.51 2.73 -22.00
N GLU A 68 -6.41 2.26 -21.14
CA GLU A 68 -7.78 1.90 -21.51
C GLU A 68 -8.60 3.13 -21.94
N ALA A 69 -8.51 4.25 -21.21
CA ALA A 69 -9.31 5.44 -21.47
C ALA A 69 -8.84 6.26 -22.68
N LEU A 70 -7.55 6.15 -23.05
CA LEU A 70 -6.92 6.90 -24.15
C LEU A 70 -6.58 6.00 -25.35
N GLY A 71 -6.75 4.68 -25.24
CA GLY A 71 -6.48 3.73 -26.31
C GLY A 71 -5.00 3.57 -26.64
N THR A 72 -4.11 3.70 -25.65
CA THR A 72 -2.65 3.80 -25.88
C THR A 72 -1.91 2.47 -25.87
N GLY A 73 -2.63 1.33 -25.88
CA GLY A 73 -2.03 0.01 -26.12
C GLY A 73 -0.98 -0.42 -25.08
N GLY A 74 -1.14 0.00 -23.82
CA GLY A 74 -0.24 -0.37 -22.73
C GLY A 74 1.07 0.44 -22.67
N VAL A 75 1.23 1.48 -23.49
CA VAL A 75 2.44 2.33 -23.50
C VAL A 75 2.66 2.95 -22.12
N LEU A 76 1.61 3.49 -21.50
CA LEU A 76 1.72 4.17 -20.20
C LEU A 76 2.09 3.15 -19.10
N ALA A 77 1.45 1.99 -19.09
CA ALA A 77 1.74 0.91 -18.15
C ALA A 77 3.19 0.42 -18.25
N ARG A 78 3.74 0.27 -19.47
CA ARG A 78 5.15 -0.10 -19.68
C ARG A 78 6.11 0.97 -19.14
N LEU A 79 5.79 2.25 -19.32
CA LEU A 79 6.61 3.35 -18.76
C LEU A 79 6.59 3.38 -17.23
N ALA A 80 5.42 3.11 -16.62
CA ALA A 80 5.30 3.01 -15.16
C ALA A 80 6.10 1.82 -14.62
N GLN A 81 6.00 0.65 -15.27
CA GLN A 81 6.71 -0.57 -14.89
C GLN A 81 8.23 -0.45 -15.06
N ALA A 82 8.70 0.11 -16.18
CA ALA A 82 10.13 0.30 -16.43
C ALA A 82 10.79 1.22 -15.39
N ARG A 83 10.04 2.16 -14.82
CA ARG A 83 10.52 2.98 -13.71
C ARG A 83 10.52 2.22 -12.39
N ASP A 84 9.46 1.50 -12.07
CA ASP A 84 9.36 0.72 -10.83
C ASP A 84 10.39 -0.43 -10.80
N ALA A 85 10.77 -0.95 -11.98
CA ALA A 85 11.83 -1.94 -12.17
C ALA A 85 13.25 -1.36 -12.06
N ARG A 86 13.42 -0.02 -12.02
CA ARG A 86 14.72 0.60 -11.83
C ARG A 86 15.04 0.60 -10.33
N PRO A 87 16.03 -0.19 -9.86
CA PRO A 87 16.40 -0.16 -8.46
C PRO A 87 16.86 1.25 -8.10
N SER A 88 16.39 1.77 -6.97
CA SER A 88 16.95 2.96 -6.34
C SER A 88 18.47 2.79 -6.26
N ARG A 89 19.25 3.64 -6.92
CA ARG A 89 20.71 3.66 -6.81
C ARG A 89 21.07 3.96 -5.36
N GLY A 90 21.29 2.90 -4.58
CA GLY A 90 21.62 2.95 -3.15
C GLY A 90 22.00 1.59 -2.54
N ALA A 91 22.23 0.56 -3.36
CA ALA A 91 22.77 -0.72 -2.91
C ALA A 91 23.70 -1.26 -4.00
N ALA A 92 24.97 -0.86 -3.93
CA ALA A 92 26.03 -1.43 -4.74
C ALA A 92 27.20 -1.77 -3.82
N SER A 93 27.29 -3.05 -3.42
CA SER A 93 28.52 -3.84 -3.47
C SER A 93 28.30 -5.24 -2.89
N ALA A 94 29.02 -6.21 -3.47
CA ALA A 94 29.18 -7.61 -3.10
C ALA A 94 27.98 -8.53 -3.46
N ASP A 95 28.12 -9.60 -4.23
CA ASP A 95 29.32 -10.17 -4.82
C ASP A 95 28.99 -10.99 -6.07
N ARG A 96 29.95 -11.01 -6.99
CA ARG A 96 30.06 -11.93 -8.13
C ARG A 96 30.37 -13.31 -7.53
N THR A 97 29.80 -14.44 -7.92
CA THR A 97 29.79 -15.07 -9.25
C THR A 97 28.82 -16.26 -9.19
N TRP A 98 27.94 -16.44 -10.18
CA TRP A 98 27.35 -17.74 -10.45
C TRP A 98 28.01 -18.30 -11.71
N ASP A 99 28.89 -19.29 -11.51
CA ASP A 99 29.32 -20.18 -12.58
C ASP A 99 28.32 -21.34 -12.68
N THR A 100 28.06 -21.68 -13.93
CA THR A 100 27.18 -22.68 -14.50
C THR A 100 27.53 -24.12 -14.12
N SER A 101 26.58 -25.01 -14.41
CA SER A 101 26.73 -26.47 -14.53
C SER A 101 26.67 -27.26 -13.21
N THR A 102 25.46 -27.74 -12.87
CA THR A 102 25.12 -29.17 -12.63
C THR A 102 23.61 -29.25 -12.40
N GLY A 103 22.96 -30.18 -13.10
CA GLY A 103 21.51 -30.24 -13.30
C GLY A 103 20.67 -30.47 -12.04
N TRP A 104 19.49 -29.86 -12.03
CA TRP A 104 18.41 -30.20 -11.11
C TRP A 104 17.73 -31.47 -11.57
N GLN A 105 17.99 -32.60 -10.89
CA GLN A 105 17.01 -33.68 -10.82
C GLN A 105 16.98 -34.23 -9.40
N ARG A 106 15.84 -34.06 -8.73
CA ARG A 106 15.51 -34.83 -7.53
C ARG A 106 14.10 -35.40 -7.74
N GLN A 107 14.01 -36.70 -7.93
CA GLN A 107 12.75 -37.45 -7.82
C GLN A 107 12.44 -37.68 -6.32
N PRO A 108 11.16 -37.73 -5.90
CA PRO A 108 10.81 -38.09 -4.53
C PRO A 108 10.94 -39.61 -4.33
N ARG A 109 11.43 -40.03 -3.15
CA ARG A 109 11.33 -41.42 -2.70
C ARG A 109 10.06 -41.60 -1.86
N PRO A 110 9.29 -42.67 -2.07
CA PRO A 110 8.26 -43.08 -1.14
C PRO A 110 8.90 -43.84 0.04
N ASP A 111 8.23 -43.77 1.19
CA ASP A 111 8.43 -44.59 2.39
C ASP A 111 9.46 -44.07 3.42
N GLU A 112 9.02 -43.20 4.35
CA GLU A 112 9.43 -43.34 5.77
C GLU A 112 8.45 -42.61 6.74
N PRO A 113 8.05 -43.25 7.86
CA PRO A 113 7.14 -42.69 8.86
C PRO A 113 7.84 -41.90 9.97
N THR A 114 7.02 -41.31 10.84
CA THR A 114 7.20 -40.07 11.58
C THR A 114 8.04 -40.11 12.87
N THR A 115 8.40 -38.89 13.28
CA THR A 115 8.77 -38.35 14.61
C THR A 115 10.21 -38.52 15.11
N ASP A 116 10.95 -37.41 15.10
CA ASP A 116 11.92 -37.08 16.14
C ASP A 116 11.93 -35.55 16.38
N HIS A 117 11.95 -35.17 17.65
CA HIS A 117 12.10 -33.81 18.14
C HIS A 117 13.48 -33.27 17.75
N ARG A 118 13.53 -32.11 17.08
CA ARG A 118 14.79 -31.37 16.96
C ARG A 118 14.67 -30.03 17.68
N PRO A 119 15.47 -29.79 18.75
CA PRO A 119 15.53 -28.49 19.40
C PRO A 119 16.33 -27.50 18.54
N ASP A 120 15.89 -26.25 18.59
CA ASP A 120 16.58 -25.00 18.25
C ASP A 120 17.47 -25.01 17.00
N ALA A 121 16.85 -24.75 15.85
CA ALA A 121 17.57 -24.15 14.73
C ALA A 121 17.92 -22.69 15.07
N PRO A 122 19.13 -22.20 14.71
CA PRO A 122 19.53 -20.84 15.02
C PRO A 122 18.58 -19.87 14.31
N LEU A 123 18.08 -18.86 15.03
CA LEU A 123 17.40 -17.72 14.45
C LEU A 123 18.38 -16.99 13.51
N THR A 124 18.43 -17.43 12.24
CA THR A 124 19.09 -16.70 11.17
C THR A 124 18.34 -15.38 11.00
N ARG A 125 18.97 -14.29 11.47
CA ARG A 125 18.56 -12.91 11.19
C ARG A 125 18.31 -12.77 9.68
N GLY A 126 17.12 -12.61 9.12
CA GLY A 126 15.77 -12.54 9.66
C GLY A 126 14.82 -12.16 8.52
N GLU A 127 14.81 -12.93 7.42
CA GLU A 127 13.86 -12.71 6.33
C GLU A 127 12.56 -13.45 6.66
N LEU A 128 11.50 -12.68 6.92
CA LEU A 128 10.17 -13.23 7.12
C LEU A 128 9.71 -13.99 5.85
N PRO A 129 8.90 -15.06 5.99
CA PRO A 129 8.18 -15.61 4.86
C PRO A 129 7.47 -14.49 4.09
N ILE A 130 7.45 -14.57 2.76
CA ILE A 130 6.87 -13.52 1.90
C ILE A 130 5.44 -13.11 2.32
N PRO A 131 4.53 -14.03 2.74
CA PRO A 131 3.24 -13.66 3.30
C PRO A 131 3.33 -12.82 4.57
N SER A 132 4.17 -13.22 5.54
CA SER A 132 4.32 -12.50 6.81
C SER A 132 5.04 -11.16 6.62
N ALA A 133 6.02 -11.07 5.70
CA ALA A 133 6.61 -9.79 5.29
C ALA A 133 5.56 -8.84 4.70
N THR A 134 4.65 -9.37 3.88
CA THR A 134 3.54 -8.60 3.29
C THR A 134 2.55 -8.14 4.36
N ALA A 135 2.23 -8.99 5.34
CA ALA A 135 1.35 -8.66 6.45
C ALA A 135 1.95 -7.59 7.39
N VAL A 136 3.25 -7.69 7.72
CA VAL A 136 3.97 -6.64 8.46
C VAL A 136 3.94 -5.32 7.68
N ALA A 137 4.24 -5.35 6.39
CA ALA A 137 4.19 -4.16 5.55
C ALA A 137 2.78 -3.55 5.52
N PHE A 138 1.73 -4.37 5.51
CA PHE A 138 0.36 -3.89 5.52
C PHE A 138 0.01 -3.21 6.85
N MET A 139 0.42 -3.81 7.97
CA MET A 139 0.21 -3.23 9.30
C MET A 139 0.88 -1.86 9.43
N LEU A 140 2.13 -1.72 8.96
CA LEU A 140 2.84 -0.44 8.96
C LEU A 140 2.17 0.59 8.04
N ALA A 141 1.65 0.14 6.89
CA ALA A 141 0.89 1.02 5.99
C ALA A 141 -0.43 1.51 6.62
N LEU A 142 -1.12 0.67 7.40
CA LEU A 142 -2.32 1.08 8.15
C LEU A 142 -1.98 2.14 9.19
N ASP A 143 -0.87 1.99 9.92
CA ASP A 143 -0.40 2.97 10.92
C ASP A 143 -0.01 4.30 10.26
N GLU A 144 0.77 4.25 9.18
CA GLU A 144 1.15 5.44 8.40
C GLU A 144 -0.09 6.18 7.87
N ALA A 145 -1.04 5.44 7.29
CA ALA A 145 -2.28 6.02 6.79
C ALA A 145 -3.10 6.66 7.91
N HIS A 146 -3.20 6.01 9.08
CA HIS A 146 -3.91 6.57 10.24
C HIS A 146 -3.27 7.85 10.76
N ASN A 147 -1.94 7.87 10.89
CA ASN A 147 -1.18 9.05 11.31
C ASN A 147 -1.34 10.21 10.33
N ALA A 148 -1.24 9.93 9.03
CA ALA A 148 -1.45 10.92 7.99
C ALA A 148 -2.91 11.45 7.96
N LEU A 149 -3.90 10.59 8.18
CA LEU A 149 -5.30 10.98 8.34
C LEU A 149 -5.50 11.92 9.54
N ARG A 150 -4.84 11.65 10.67
CA ARG A 150 -4.86 12.55 11.84
C ARG A 150 -4.25 13.90 11.54
N ALA A 151 -3.20 13.95 10.71
CA ALA A 151 -2.64 15.23 10.24
C ALA A 151 -3.65 16.01 9.39
N VAL A 152 -4.39 15.34 8.49
CA VAL A 152 -5.47 15.96 7.70
C VAL A 152 -6.58 16.51 8.60
N ALA A 153 -6.98 15.79 9.65
CA ALA A 153 -8.02 16.24 10.58
C ALA A 153 -7.61 17.47 11.42
N ARG A 154 -6.30 17.64 11.67
CA ARG A 154 -5.75 18.82 12.35
C ARG A 154 -5.59 20.02 11.42
N ALA A 155 -5.42 19.76 10.13
CA ALA A 155 -5.31 20.81 9.13
C ALA A 155 -6.67 21.48 8.93
N ASP A 156 -6.72 22.81 9.08
CA ASP A 156 -7.92 23.60 8.83
C ASP A 156 -8.15 23.75 7.31
N LEU A 157 -8.59 22.65 6.69
CA LEU A 157 -8.83 22.56 5.26
C LEU A 157 -10.31 22.76 4.94
N PRO A 158 -10.64 23.42 3.82
CA PRO A 158 -12.02 23.46 3.32
C PRO A 158 -12.49 22.04 2.95
N PRO A 159 -13.81 21.76 2.95
CA PRO A 159 -14.36 20.40 2.84
C PRO A 159 -13.84 19.60 1.63
N SER A 160 -13.76 20.20 0.45
CA SER A 160 -13.27 19.54 -0.77
C SER A 160 -11.77 19.18 -0.67
N ALA A 161 -10.95 20.12 -0.17
CA ALA A 161 -9.52 19.88 0.01
C ALA A 161 -9.25 18.84 1.10
N ARG A 162 -10.03 18.82 2.19
CA ARG A 162 -9.97 17.80 3.22
C ARG A 162 -10.30 16.42 2.66
N HIS A 163 -11.34 16.34 1.83
CA HIS A 163 -11.74 15.11 1.18
C HIS A 163 -10.64 14.54 0.27
N ASP A 164 -10.02 15.40 -0.54
CA ASP A 164 -8.92 15.02 -1.42
C ASP A 164 -7.66 14.64 -0.64
N ALA A 165 -7.30 15.40 0.39
CA ALA A 165 -6.16 15.11 1.24
C ALA A 165 -6.32 13.76 1.96
N ALA A 166 -7.50 13.49 2.54
CA ALA A 166 -7.79 12.21 3.19
C ALA A 166 -7.75 11.01 2.22
N ASN A 167 -7.95 11.22 0.92
CA ASN A 167 -7.77 10.19 -0.10
C ASN A 167 -6.31 9.93 -0.46
N GLU A 168 -5.54 11.01 -0.57
CA GLU A 168 -4.14 10.98 -0.94
C GLU A 168 -3.32 10.24 0.12
N THR A 169 -3.65 10.39 1.41
CA THR A 169 -2.94 9.71 2.51
C THR A 169 -2.97 8.18 2.39
N LEU A 170 -4.13 7.59 2.09
CA LEU A 170 -4.22 6.13 1.90
C LEU A 170 -3.40 5.65 0.71
N HIS A 171 -3.43 6.39 -0.41
CA HIS A 171 -2.64 6.04 -1.58
C HIS A 171 -1.13 6.15 -1.31
N ASN A 172 -0.70 7.22 -0.64
CA ASN A 172 0.70 7.45 -0.30
C ASN A 172 1.24 6.42 0.68
N ALA A 173 0.43 5.99 1.64
CA ALA A 173 0.75 4.89 2.55
C ALA A 173 0.74 3.51 1.84
N ARG A 174 0.28 3.44 0.58
CA ARG A 174 0.22 2.22 -0.24
C ARG A 174 -0.67 1.11 0.32
N VAL A 175 -1.63 1.44 1.21
CA VAL A 175 -2.49 0.43 1.86
C VAL A 175 -3.17 -0.47 0.84
N TYR A 176 -3.68 0.07 -0.26
CA TYR A 176 -4.35 -0.72 -1.30
C TYR A 176 -3.41 -1.72 -1.97
N ALA A 177 -2.21 -1.29 -2.38
CA ALA A 177 -1.28 -2.15 -3.10
C ALA A 177 -0.76 -3.30 -2.23
N ILE A 178 -0.59 -3.05 -0.93
CA ILE A 178 -0.12 -4.08 0.01
C ILE A 178 -1.29 -5.01 0.40
N ARG A 179 -2.51 -4.47 0.55
CA ARG A 179 -3.73 -5.25 0.75
C ARG A 179 -3.93 -6.29 -0.36
N GLU A 180 -3.85 -5.89 -1.63
CA GLU A 180 -4.02 -6.84 -2.75
C GLU A 180 -3.01 -7.99 -2.70
N ARG A 181 -1.76 -7.71 -2.30
CA ARG A 181 -0.76 -8.77 -2.11
C ARG A 181 -1.10 -9.68 -0.94
N LEU A 182 -1.55 -9.10 0.18
CA LEU A 182 -1.93 -9.87 1.35
C LEU A 182 -3.14 -10.77 1.07
N LEU A 183 -4.13 -10.29 0.33
CA LEU A 183 -5.29 -11.06 -0.09
C LEU A 183 -4.92 -12.31 -0.92
N VAL A 184 -3.86 -12.21 -1.73
CA VAL A 184 -3.40 -13.30 -2.60
C VAL A 184 -2.50 -14.28 -1.86
N LEU A 185 -1.62 -13.77 -1.00
CA LEU A 185 -0.51 -14.54 -0.42
C LEU A 185 -0.75 -14.98 1.03
N GLY A 186 -1.65 -14.31 1.75
CA GLY A 186 -1.85 -14.50 3.18
C GLY A 186 -2.75 -15.69 3.52
N ALA A 187 -2.53 -16.27 4.71
CA ALA A 187 -3.42 -17.27 5.27
C ALA A 187 -4.81 -16.65 5.58
N ALA A 188 -5.89 -17.43 5.41
CA ALA A 188 -7.25 -16.93 5.54
C ALA A 188 -7.57 -16.22 6.89
N PRO A 189 -7.15 -16.73 8.06
CA PRO A 189 -7.39 -16.04 9.34
C PRO A 189 -6.66 -14.69 9.43
N LEU A 190 -5.44 -14.62 8.90
CA LEU A 190 -4.63 -13.40 8.87
C LEU A 190 -5.27 -12.35 7.96
N VAL A 191 -5.68 -12.78 6.75
CA VAL A 191 -6.37 -11.93 5.78
C VAL A 191 -7.68 -11.39 6.36
N ALA A 192 -8.49 -12.24 6.99
CA ALA A 192 -9.75 -11.81 7.60
C ALA A 192 -9.55 -10.72 8.67
N ALA A 193 -8.56 -10.88 9.56
CA ALA A 193 -8.25 -9.87 10.57
C ALA A 193 -7.71 -8.57 9.95
N ALA A 194 -6.86 -8.68 8.91
CA ALA A 194 -6.34 -7.54 8.17
C ALA A 194 -7.44 -6.72 7.49
N GLU A 195 -8.43 -7.39 6.89
CA GLU A 195 -9.57 -6.75 6.24
C GLU A 195 -10.46 -5.98 7.23
N VAL A 196 -10.68 -6.54 8.42
CA VAL A 196 -11.40 -5.84 9.50
C VAL A 196 -10.66 -4.55 9.90
N ALA A 197 -9.34 -4.60 10.09
CA ALA A 197 -8.55 -3.42 10.42
C ALA A 197 -8.59 -2.37 9.29
N PHE A 198 -8.51 -2.81 8.03
CA PHE A 198 -8.63 -1.95 6.87
C PHE A 198 -9.98 -1.24 6.78
N LEU A 199 -11.09 -1.96 6.90
CA LEU A 199 -12.44 -1.37 6.86
C LEU A 199 -12.66 -0.37 8.01
N ARG A 200 -12.08 -0.62 9.17
CA ARG A 200 -12.12 0.33 10.31
C ARG A 200 -11.27 1.58 10.04
N LEU A 201 -10.13 1.46 9.34
CA LEU A 201 -9.38 2.63 8.86
C LEU A 201 -10.19 3.43 7.82
N ILE A 202 -10.93 2.76 6.93
CA ILE A 202 -11.83 3.41 5.98
C ILE A 202 -12.89 4.24 6.71
N ALA A 203 -13.46 3.71 7.80
CA ALA A 203 -14.41 4.46 8.64
C ALA A 203 -13.78 5.72 9.27
N ILE A 204 -12.52 5.66 9.70
CA ILE A 204 -11.78 6.84 10.17
C ILE A 204 -11.64 7.87 9.06
N ARG A 205 -11.21 7.46 7.86
CA ARG A 205 -11.08 8.35 6.70
C ARG A 205 -12.41 9.05 6.40
N ASP A 206 -13.51 8.29 6.41
CA ASP A 206 -14.84 8.83 6.09
C ASP A 206 -15.35 9.80 7.15
N ALA A 207 -15.09 9.52 8.44
CA ALA A 207 -15.36 10.49 9.50
C ALA A 207 -14.57 11.80 9.32
N ILE A 208 -13.28 11.72 8.97
CA ILE A 208 -12.43 12.90 8.74
C ILE A 208 -12.88 13.68 7.49
N ARG A 209 -13.26 12.99 6.41
CA ARG A 209 -13.85 13.63 5.22
C ARG A 209 -15.13 14.40 5.56
N ALA A 210 -15.97 13.83 6.41
CA ALA A 210 -17.18 14.48 6.93
C ALA A 210 -16.87 15.63 7.90
N GLY A 211 -15.61 15.78 8.35
CA GLY A 211 -15.16 16.86 9.22
C GLY A 211 -15.16 16.55 10.71
N ALA A 212 -15.17 15.27 11.09
CA ALA A 212 -14.99 14.87 12.48
C ALA A 212 -13.67 15.42 13.03
N ARG A 213 -13.75 16.09 14.18
CA ARG A 213 -12.58 16.55 14.93
C ARG A 213 -12.00 15.43 15.77
N LEU A 214 -10.68 15.45 15.99
CA LEU A 214 -10.00 14.41 16.76
C LEU A 214 -10.43 14.32 18.23
N ASP A 215 -10.90 15.42 18.80
CA ASP A 215 -11.46 15.53 20.16
C ASP A 215 -12.99 15.32 20.20
N GLY A 216 -13.59 15.02 19.04
CA GLY A 216 -15.04 14.89 18.88
C GLY A 216 -15.54 13.45 19.06
N ALA A 217 -16.78 13.33 19.55
CA ALA A 217 -17.45 12.05 19.72
C ALA A 217 -17.55 11.23 18.41
N ASP A 218 -17.72 11.89 17.26
CA ASP A 218 -17.81 11.20 15.96
C ASP A 218 -16.49 10.53 15.57
N TYR A 219 -15.34 11.15 15.88
CA TYR A 219 -14.04 10.51 15.66
C TYR A 219 -13.82 9.35 16.63
N HIS A 220 -14.17 9.53 17.91
CA HIS A 220 -14.03 8.48 18.93
C HIS A 220 -14.91 7.25 18.67
N ARG A 221 -16.09 7.44 18.04
CA ARG A 221 -16.95 6.33 17.63
C ARG A 221 -16.26 5.37 16.65
N VAL A 222 -15.39 5.88 15.78
CA VAL A 222 -14.68 5.08 14.77
C VAL A 222 -13.23 4.71 15.17
N TYR A 223 -12.59 5.52 16.01
CA TYR A 223 -11.21 5.29 16.46
C TYR A 223 -11.06 4.04 17.32
N HIS A 224 -11.90 3.86 18.33
CA HIS A 224 -11.77 2.72 19.25
C HIS A 224 -11.97 1.36 18.55
N PRO A 225 -12.99 1.18 17.68
CA PRO A 225 -13.06 -0.02 16.85
C PRO A 225 -11.80 -0.22 16.01
N PHE A 226 -11.25 0.83 15.38
CA PHE A 226 -10.00 0.69 14.64
C PHE A 226 -8.83 0.21 15.50
N ALA A 227 -8.66 0.76 16.71
CA ALA A 227 -7.62 0.33 17.65
C ALA A 227 -7.74 -1.17 17.98
N GLU A 228 -8.95 -1.64 18.32
CA GLU A 228 -9.22 -3.06 18.55
C GLU A 228 -8.91 -3.92 17.33
N GLY A 229 -9.27 -3.44 16.13
CA GLY A 229 -9.11 -4.18 14.89
C GLY A 229 -7.64 -4.34 14.52
N LEU A 230 -6.84 -3.31 14.76
CA LEU A 230 -5.41 -3.33 14.54
C LEU A 230 -4.71 -4.28 15.53
N TRP A 231 -5.17 -4.36 16.79
CA TRP A 231 -4.70 -5.36 17.75
C TRP A 231 -5.09 -6.78 17.36
N ALA A 232 -6.32 -7.02 16.92
CA ALA A 232 -6.75 -8.33 16.43
C ALA A 232 -5.88 -8.78 15.23
N PHE A 233 -5.56 -7.87 14.31
CA PHE A 233 -4.65 -8.14 13.21
C PHE A 233 -3.23 -8.47 13.68
N ARG A 234 -2.69 -7.75 14.68
CA ARG A 234 -1.40 -8.08 15.31
C ARG A 234 -1.40 -9.48 15.90
N MET A 235 -2.47 -9.88 16.58
CA MET A 235 -2.56 -11.22 17.18
C MET A 235 -2.61 -12.31 16.12
N ALA A 236 -3.37 -12.09 15.04
CA ALA A 236 -3.39 -13.01 13.89
C ALA A 236 -2.00 -13.13 13.25
N LEU A 237 -1.27 -12.02 13.09
CA LEU A 237 0.09 -12.05 12.54
C LEU A 237 1.09 -12.73 13.47
N ARG A 238 0.97 -12.53 14.79
CA ARG A 238 1.79 -13.26 15.76
C ARG A 238 1.57 -14.77 15.64
N ALA A 239 0.32 -15.20 15.57
CA ALA A 239 -0.01 -16.61 15.39
C ALA A 239 0.55 -17.17 14.06
N ASP A 240 0.44 -16.42 12.96
CA ASP A 240 1.03 -16.79 11.65
C ASP A 240 2.56 -16.96 11.70
N LEU A 241 3.23 -16.17 12.55
CA LEU A 241 4.67 -16.25 12.81
C LEU A 241 5.05 -17.33 13.85
N GLY A 242 4.10 -18.16 14.29
CA GLY A 242 4.31 -19.16 15.34
C GLY A 242 4.57 -18.57 16.73
N GLN A 243 4.24 -17.30 16.94
CA GLN A 243 4.39 -16.60 18.22
C GLN A 243 3.10 -16.69 19.04
N SER A 244 3.23 -16.86 20.35
CA SER A 244 2.06 -16.81 21.25
C SER A 244 1.38 -15.43 21.17
N PRO A 245 0.03 -15.38 21.17
CA PRO A 245 -0.70 -14.12 21.25
C PRO A 245 -0.36 -13.41 22.57
N LEU A 246 -0.45 -12.08 22.55
CA LEU A 246 -0.35 -11.27 23.76
C LEU A 246 -1.74 -11.05 24.34
N THR A 247 -1.84 -10.89 25.66
CA THR A 247 -3.05 -10.41 26.32
C THR A 247 -2.95 -8.91 26.66
N PRO A 248 -4.07 -8.19 26.81
CA PRO A 248 -4.05 -6.79 27.23
C PRO A 248 -3.24 -6.55 28.52
N GLU A 249 -3.38 -7.46 29.49
CA GLU A 249 -2.76 -7.38 30.82
C GLU A 249 -1.24 -7.44 30.75
N GLU A 250 -0.68 -8.26 29.85
CA GLU A 250 0.77 -8.34 29.62
C GLU A 250 1.38 -7.01 29.17
N LEU A 251 0.55 -6.13 28.59
CA LEU A 251 0.94 -4.78 28.17
C LEU A 251 0.36 -3.68 29.08
N GLY A 252 -0.17 -4.06 30.24
CA GLY A 252 -0.77 -3.14 31.21
C GLY A 252 -1.99 -2.41 30.67
N ARG A 253 -2.83 -3.06 29.87
CA ARG A 253 -4.08 -2.50 29.30
C ARG A 253 -5.29 -3.26 29.83
N ALA A 254 -6.42 -2.58 30.01
CA ALA A 254 -7.69 -3.25 30.30
C ALA A 254 -8.24 -4.00 29.06
N ASP A 255 -8.09 -3.43 27.86
CA ASP A 255 -8.50 -4.07 26.61
C ASP A 255 -7.72 -3.51 25.40
N TRP A 256 -8.12 -3.90 24.19
CA TRP A 256 -7.51 -3.43 22.94
C TRP A 256 -8.13 -2.14 22.37
N SER A 257 -9.15 -1.58 23.02
CA SER A 257 -9.90 -0.44 22.51
C SER A 257 -9.22 0.90 22.77
N ASP A 258 -8.29 0.95 23.71
CA ASP A 258 -7.65 2.18 24.21
C ASP A 258 -8.65 3.17 24.84
N ARG A 259 -9.89 2.74 25.14
CA ARG A 259 -10.92 3.60 25.75
C ARG A 259 -10.55 4.08 27.15
N GLU A 260 -9.99 3.19 27.97
CA GLU A 260 -9.53 3.49 29.33
C GLU A 260 -8.52 4.64 29.35
N ARG A 261 -7.59 4.65 28.38
CA ARG A 261 -6.50 5.64 28.29
C ARG A 261 -6.89 6.89 27.49
N CYS A 262 -8.07 6.90 26.89
CA CYS A 262 -8.55 8.02 26.10
C CYS A 262 -9.08 9.12 27.03
N ARG A 263 -8.55 10.34 26.90
CA ARG A 263 -8.94 11.48 27.74
C ARG A 263 -10.46 11.72 27.76
N ASP A 264 -11.13 11.57 26.62
CA ASP A 264 -12.56 11.92 26.51
C ASP A 264 -13.50 10.73 26.76
N CYS A 265 -12.96 9.51 26.87
CA CYS A 265 -13.76 8.28 27.04
C CYS A 265 -13.44 7.51 28.33
N GLY A 266 -12.26 7.71 28.93
CA GLY A 266 -11.77 6.93 30.07
C GLY A 266 -12.66 7.04 31.30
N GLU A 267 -13.14 8.24 31.64
CA GLU A 267 -14.01 8.46 32.81
C GLU A 267 -15.35 7.70 32.74
N ARG A 268 -15.81 7.38 31.53
CA ARG A 268 -17.09 6.67 31.29
C ARG A 268 -16.89 5.21 30.93
N TYR A 269 -15.65 4.78 30.73
CA TYR A 269 -15.34 3.46 30.23
C TYR A 269 -15.37 2.45 31.38
N ARG A 270 -16.16 1.39 31.20
CA ARG A 270 -16.14 0.20 32.04
C ARG A 270 -15.79 -0.97 31.14
N PRO A 271 -14.67 -1.69 31.37
CA PRO A 271 -14.35 -2.86 30.58
C PRO A 271 -15.43 -3.92 30.75
N SER A 272 -15.75 -4.62 29.67
CA SER A 272 -16.62 -5.80 29.72
C SER A 272 -15.86 -6.92 30.44
N ALA A 273 -16.46 -7.47 31.49
CA ALA A 273 -15.92 -8.60 32.25
C ALA A 273 -15.89 -9.90 31.42
#